data_AF-A0A168RLE7-F1
#
_entry.id   AF-A0A168RLE7-F1
#
_cell.length_a   1.000
_cell.length_b   1.000
_cell.length_c   1.000
_cell.angle_alpha   90.00
_cell.angle_beta   90.00
_cell.angle_gamma   90.00
#
_symmetry.space_group_name_H-M   'P 1'
#
loop_
_entity.id
_entity.type
_entity.pdbx_description
1 polymer ?
#
loop_
_entity_poly.entity_id
_entity_poly.type
_entity_poly.pdbx_seq_one_letter_code
_entity_poly.pdbx_strand_id
1 'polypeptide(L)'
;MAEYLASIYGTEKDKVNCSFYFKIGACRHGERCSRKHVKPTFSQTMLIANMYRTPGQEQPQVVAGDQEDFDLFYEDIFTELASFGEVEEMIVCDNVGDHLVGNVYCQFRNEEDAGKAVESLNDRFYAGRPLYAELSPVTDFREACCRQNEIAECNRGGFCNFMHLKHPSRSLRRDLQEGQRLTIKEKRREARQREDEERQQRRRQEDDDRRRYPANDSRGSHHSNERRDREDVADYPGAKVKVEDYPGANVKVEVKEEFHDAHSHPVPIRRKKSLTRGGAAGAFALGMTTFSSSYWLFTIVLLTFFLTSSKLTKFKADRKRQLEDEYDQSSERNLVQVVCNGFAGGVTWASELGILNRSWPYLVTKWKRVPPGTNGGVSPLGLAASLAGGAVIGLASTLSLLLDRRCDGFHWDLIILGALAGFGGSMIDSILGATVQETLYSKEKGMVISSTSSKAEVVNVSGWNLLDNHQVNLVSSLLTSGLCGLAALYFSSAT
;
A
#
# COMPACT_ATOMS: atom_id res chain seq x y z
N MET A 1 -13.40 -25.51 46.72
CA MET A 1 -12.77 -26.38 45.69
C MET A 1 -12.40 -25.60 44.43
N ALA A 2 -13.29 -24.73 43.91
CA ALA A 2 -12.99 -23.87 42.76
C ALA A 2 -11.83 -22.87 42.99
N GLU A 3 -11.78 -22.19 44.14
CA GLU A 3 -10.65 -21.29 44.49
C GLU A 3 -9.30 -22.01 44.57
N TYR A 4 -9.28 -23.23 45.12
CA TYR A 4 -8.07 -24.04 45.21
C TYR A 4 -7.59 -24.46 43.81
N LEU A 5 -8.50 -24.87 42.93
CA LEU A 5 -8.17 -25.21 41.54
C LEU A 5 -7.71 -23.98 40.73
N ALA A 6 -8.35 -22.82 40.91
CA ALA A 6 -7.91 -21.56 40.30
C ALA A 6 -6.52 -21.13 40.78
N SER A 7 -6.15 -21.43 42.03
CA SER A 7 -4.81 -21.16 42.57
C SER A 7 -3.71 -22.08 42.02
N ILE A 8 -4.10 -23.19 41.40
CA ILE A 8 -3.17 -24.19 40.84
C ILE A 8 -3.00 -23.99 39.34
N TYR A 9 -4.09 -23.66 38.62
CA TYR A 9 -4.08 -23.54 37.16
C TYR A 9 -3.07 -22.49 36.68
N GLY A 10 -2.23 -22.86 35.70
CA GLY A 10 -1.19 -21.96 35.17
C GLY A 10 0.02 -21.74 36.10
N THR A 11 0.07 -22.37 37.26
CA THR A 11 1.21 -22.32 38.19
C THR A 11 2.09 -23.55 38.08
N GLU A 12 3.29 -23.53 38.67
CA GLU A 12 4.17 -24.70 38.73
C GLU A 12 3.57 -25.88 39.52
N LYS A 13 2.52 -25.63 40.31
CA LYS A 13 1.77 -26.67 41.04
C LYS A 13 0.87 -27.49 40.11
N ASP A 14 0.51 -26.96 38.94
CA ASP A 14 -0.19 -27.71 37.91
C ASP A 14 0.78 -28.70 37.26
N LYS A 15 0.58 -29.98 37.55
CA LYS A 15 1.40 -31.08 37.00
C LYS A 15 0.93 -31.53 35.62
N VAL A 16 -0.26 -31.11 35.17
CA VAL A 16 -0.86 -31.52 33.90
C VAL A 16 -0.49 -30.54 32.80
N ASN A 17 -0.71 -29.24 33.02
CA ASN A 17 -0.42 -28.21 32.03
C ASN A 17 0.98 -27.65 32.20
N CYS A 18 1.59 -27.24 31.09
CA CYS A 18 2.90 -26.61 31.12
C CYS A 18 2.77 -25.16 31.60
N SER A 19 3.23 -24.89 32.82
CA SER A 19 3.26 -23.54 33.38
C SER A 19 4.05 -22.55 32.52
N PHE A 20 5.16 -22.98 31.92
CA PHE A 20 5.97 -22.12 31.05
C PHE A 20 5.24 -21.77 29.75
N TYR A 21 4.62 -22.74 29.08
CA TYR A 21 3.85 -22.43 27.87
C TYR A 21 2.67 -21.49 28.18
N PHE A 22 1.97 -21.72 29.29
CA PHE A 22 0.84 -20.88 29.68
C PHE A 22 1.26 -19.43 29.98
N LYS A 23 2.36 -19.23 30.72
CA LYS A 23 2.81 -17.90 31.14
C LYS A 23 3.62 -17.16 30.07
N ILE A 24 4.44 -17.88 29.32
CA ILE A 24 5.45 -17.32 28.41
C ILE A 24 5.02 -17.45 26.95
N GLY A 25 4.07 -18.35 26.63
CA GLY A 25 3.69 -18.66 25.25
C GLY A 25 4.71 -19.55 24.53
N ALA A 26 5.83 -19.88 25.17
CA ALA A 26 6.88 -20.72 24.61
C ALA A 26 7.43 -21.71 25.64
N CYS A 27 7.91 -22.86 25.16
CA CYS A 27 8.52 -23.89 26.00
C CYS A 27 9.79 -24.43 25.35
N ARG A 28 10.87 -24.55 26.13
CA ARG A 28 12.14 -25.13 25.68
C ARG A 28 12.06 -26.55 25.13
N HIS A 29 11.02 -27.30 25.48
CA HIS A 29 10.81 -28.67 25.02
C HIS A 29 9.91 -28.74 23.78
N GLY A 30 9.29 -27.62 23.35
CA GLY A 30 8.37 -27.57 22.23
C GLY A 30 7.31 -28.67 22.31
N GLU A 31 7.07 -29.35 21.19
CA GLU A 31 6.12 -30.48 21.09
C GLU A 31 6.55 -31.74 21.86
N ARG A 32 7.81 -31.82 22.33
CA ARG A 32 8.31 -32.95 23.14
C ARG A 32 8.10 -32.76 24.64
N CYS A 33 7.38 -31.71 25.04
CA CYS A 33 7.09 -31.44 26.44
C CYS A 33 6.25 -32.57 27.05
N SER A 34 6.61 -33.01 28.26
CA SER A 34 5.81 -34.02 28.99
C SER A 34 4.50 -33.46 29.55
N ARG A 35 4.35 -32.13 29.58
CA ARG A 35 3.16 -31.42 30.06
C ARG A 35 2.39 -30.86 28.86
N LYS A 36 1.08 -30.68 29.02
CA LYS A 36 0.21 -30.25 27.92
C LYS A 36 0.40 -28.78 27.57
N HIS A 37 0.51 -28.48 26.28
CA HIS A 37 0.43 -27.13 25.71
C HIS A 37 -0.98 -26.94 25.15
N VAL A 38 -1.75 -26.00 25.73
CA VAL A 38 -3.11 -25.70 25.28
C VAL A 38 -3.06 -24.42 24.46
N LYS A 39 -3.07 -24.56 23.13
CA LYS A 39 -3.13 -23.42 22.21
C LYS A 39 -4.53 -22.79 22.28
N PRO A 40 -4.65 -21.47 22.51
CA PRO A 40 -5.95 -20.82 22.54
C PRO A 40 -6.55 -20.72 21.14
N THR A 41 -7.87 -20.85 21.05
CA THR A 41 -8.63 -20.62 19.79
C THR A 41 -8.95 -19.14 19.57
N PHE A 42 -8.91 -18.35 20.64
CA PHE A 42 -9.06 -16.89 20.65
C PHE A 42 -8.13 -16.34 21.72
N SER A 43 -7.43 -15.26 21.41
CA SER A 43 -6.55 -14.56 22.35
C SER A 43 -6.38 -13.12 21.89
N GLN A 44 -6.16 -12.22 22.82
CA GLN A 44 -5.73 -10.85 22.52
C GLN A 44 -4.28 -10.81 22.07
N THR A 45 -3.49 -11.80 22.48
CA THR A 45 -2.05 -11.84 22.25
C THR A 45 -1.70 -12.82 21.15
N MET A 46 -0.87 -12.39 20.21
CA MET A 46 -0.25 -13.24 19.21
C MET A 46 1.27 -13.27 19.37
N LEU A 47 1.88 -14.31 18.81
CA LEU A 47 3.32 -14.56 18.77
C LEU A 47 3.75 -14.76 17.32
N ILE A 48 4.81 -14.09 16.90
CA ILE A 48 5.56 -14.38 15.68
C ILE A 48 6.92 -14.96 16.09
N ALA A 49 7.14 -16.24 15.78
CA ALA A 49 8.33 -16.95 16.23
C ALA A 49 9.56 -16.58 15.40
N ASN A 50 10.71 -16.35 16.06
CA ASN A 50 12.01 -16.13 15.42
C ASN A 50 12.02 -15.05 14.31
N MET A 51 11.27 -13.98 14.53
CA MET A 51 11.13 -12.88 13.59
C MET A 51 12.32 -11.94 13.66
N TYR A 52 12.61 -11.43 14.86
CA TYR A 52 13.74 -10.53 15.10
C TYR A 52 15.06 -11.28 15.07
N ARG A 53 16.06 -10.76 14.35
CA ARG A 53 17.43 -11.26 14.36
C ARG A 53 18.35 -10.16 14.84
N THR A 54 19.08 -10.43 15.92
CA THR A 54 20.07 -9.49 16.43
C THR A 54 21.24 -9.40 15.44
N PRO A 55 21.63 -8.21 14.95
CA PRO A 55 22.62 -8.02 13.88
C PRO A 55 24.01 -8.64 14.09
N GLY A 56 24.33 -9.20 15.26
CA GLY A 56 25.61 -9.87 15.54
C GLY A 56 25.65 -11.40 15.32
N GLN A 57 24.52 -12.07 15.09
CA GLN A 57 24.51 -13.54 14.94
C GLN A 57 24.96 -14.05 13.56
N GLU A 58 24.93 -13.20 12.53
CA GLU A 58 25.30 -13.58 11.16
C GLU A 58 26.63 -12.97 10.67
N GLN A 59 27.05 -11.82 11.19
CA GLN A 59 28.28 -11.13 10.77
C GLN A 59 28.97 -10.40 11.94
N PRO A 60 30.08 -10.93 12.50
CA PRO A 60 30.74 -10.39 13.70
C PRO A 60 31.51 -9.07 13.51
N GLN A 61 31.34 -8.35 12.38
CA GLN A 61 32.18 -7.19 12.02
C GLN A 61 31.43 -5.86 11.84
N VAL A 62 30.10 -5.83 12.03
CA VAL A 62 29.32 -4.58 11.94
C VAL A 62 29.04 -4.04 13.35
N VAL A 63 29.66 -2.92 13.70
CA VAL A 63 29.65 -2.34 15.08
C VAL A 63 28.98 -0.95 15.11
N ALA A 64 28.22 -0.55 14.09
CA ALA A 64 27.55 0.76 14.06
C ALA A 64 26.04 0.60 13.81
N GLY A 65 25.22 0.93 14.82
CA GLY A 65 23.78 1.14 14.67
C GLY A 65 22.80 0.25 15.47
N ASP A 66 23.23 -0.60 16.42
CA ASP A 66 22.36 -1.64 17.04
C ASP A 66 21.00 -1.12 17.58
N GLN A 67 20.95 0.10 18.11
CA GLN A 67 19.69 0.69 18.58
C GLN A 67 18.85 1.29 17.44
N GLU A 68 19.46 1.93 16.45
CA GLU A 68 18.74 2.52 15.30
C GLU A 68 18.15 1.43 14.41
N ASP A 69 18.90 0.36 14.14
CA ASP A 69 18.41 -0.80 13.41
C ASP A 69 17.26 -1.49 14.14
N PHE A 70 17.34 -1.57 15.47
CA PHE A 70 16.25 -2.08 16.29
C PHE A 70 15.02 -1.18 16.25
N ASP A 71 15.22 0.13 16.30
CA ASP A 71 14.14 1.11 16.22
C ASP A 71 13.42 1.03 14.85
N LEU A 72 14.17 0.88 13.75
CA LEU A 72 13.60 0.66 12.41
C LEU A 72 12.79 -0.65 12.34
N PHE A 73 13.34 -1.74 12.87
CA PHE A 73 12.63 -3.01 12.97
C PHE A 73 11.34 -2.85 13.78
N TYR A 74 11.42 -2.19 14.95
CA TYR A 74 10.28 -2.01 15.83
C TYR A 74 9.19 -1.15 15.17
N GLU A 75 9.57 -0.07 14.47
CA GLU A 75 8.65 0.78 13.71
C GLU A 75 7.92 -0.01 12.61
N ASP A 76 8.66 -0.79 11.81
CA ASP A 76 8.09 -1.55 10.70
C ASP A 76 7.05 -2.56 11.21
N ILE A 77 7.40 -3.31 12.26
CA ILE A 77 6.50 -4.34 12.81
C ILE A 77 5.32 -3.70 13.55
N PHE A 78 5.53 -2.62 14.31
CA PHE A 78 4.45 -1.95 15.02
C PHE A 78 3.43 -1.35 14.04
N THR A 79 3.89 -0.69 12.98
CA THR A 79 3.00 -0.06 12.00
C THR A 79 2.20 -1.09 11.20
N GLU A 80 2.81 -2.22 10.86
CA GLU A 80 2.13 -3.34 10.21
C GLU A 80 1.05 -3.94 11.14
N LEU A 81 1.39 -4.21 12.40
CA LEU A 81 0.44 -4.78 13.36
C LEU A 81 -0.71 -3.81 13.67
N ALA A 82 -0.43 -2.51 13.79
CA ALA A 82 -1.44 -1.48 13.98
C ALA A 82 -2.41 -1.32 12.80
N SER A 83 -2.10 -1.92 11.63
CA SER A 83 -3.02 -1.97 10.50
C SER A 83 -4.22 -2.90 10.76
N PHE A 84 -4.01 -3.98 11.53
CA PHE A 84 -5.03 -4.97 11.88
C PHE A 84 -5.95 -4.49 13.00
N GLY A 85 -5.40 -3.87 14.04
CA GLY A 85 -6.16 -3.46 15.23
C GLY A 85 -5.39 -2.50 16.12
N GLU A 86 -6.01 -2.08 17.22
CA GLU A 86 -5.35 -1.25 18.25
C GLU A 86 -4.36 -2.13 19.03
N VAL A 87 -3.07 -1.84 18.89
CA VAL A 87 -1.98 -2.50 19.61
C VAL A 87 -1.87 -1.88 21.01
N GLU A 88 -2.06 -2.68 22.05
CA GLU A 88 -1.87 -2.26 23.44
C GLU A 88 -0.40 -2.34 23.83
N GLU A 89 0.25 -3.46 23.52
CA GLU A 89 1.65 -3.70 23.83
C GLU A 89 2.31 -4.60 22.79
N MET A 90 3.54 -4.26 22.39
CA MET A 90 4.37 -5.05 21.49
C MET A 90 5.73 -5.29 22.15
N ILE A 91 6.18 -6.53 22.14
CA ILE A 91 7.39 -6.98 22.83
C ILE A 91 8.27 -7.78 21.89
N VAL A 92 9.57 -7.53 21.95
CA VAL A 92 10.57 -8.25 21.18
C VAL A 92 11.54 -8.93 22.15
N CYS A 93 11.73 -10.24 21.98
CA CYS A 93 12.63 -11.04 22.79
C CYS A 93 14.05 -11.07 22.20
N ASP A 94 15.03 -10.73 23.02
CA ASP A 94 16.48 -10.84 22.75
C ASP A 94 17.10 -12.00 23.55
N ASN A 95 16.34 -13.08 23.67
CA ASN A 95 16.82 -14.32 24.27
C ASN A 95 17.80 -15.03 23.33
N VAL A 96 18.74 -15.78 23.90
CA VAL A 96 19.65 -16.64 23.12
C VAL A 96 19.06 -18.04 22.89
N GLY A 97 18.13 -18.49 23.76
CA GLY A 97 17.58 -19.84 23.70
C GLY A 97 16.58 -20.04 22.55
N ASP A 98 16.66 -21.17 21.87
CA ASP A 98 15.90 -21.51 20.65
C ASP A 98 14.38 -21.34 20.73
N HIS A 99 13.81 -21.42 21.93
CA HIS A 99 12.37 -21.31 22.16
C HIS A 99 11.87 -19.87 22.32
N LEU A 100 12.77 -18.90 22.55
CA LEU A 100 12.44 -17.50 22.78
C LEU A 100 13.20 -16.52 21.89
N VAL A 101 14.28 -16.97 21.25
CA VAL A 101 15.11 -16.12 20.39
C VAL A 101 14.28 -15.47 19.29
N GLY A 102 14.33 -14.14 19.23
CA GLY A 102 13.70 -13.37 18.17
C GLY A 102 12.17 -13.37 18.17
N ASN A 103 11.54 -13.89 19.21
CA ASN A 103 10.08 -13.92 19.30
C ASN A 103 9.52 -12.50 19.43
N VAL A 104 8.48 -12.22 18.67
CA VAL A 104 7.74 -10.96 18.75
C VAL A 104 6.33 -11.25 19.25
N TYR A 105 5.95 -10.62 20.34
CA TYR A 105 4.60 -10.70 20.90
C TYR A 105 3.87 -9.40 20.64
N CYS A 106 2.59 -9.50 20.30
CA CYS A 106 1.71 -8.35 20.12
C CYS A 106 0.37 -8.63 20.80
N GLN A 107 0.02 -7.77 21.76
CA GLN A 107 -1.29 -7.77 22.41
C GLN A 107 -2.16 -6.69 21.77
N PHE A 108 -3.27 -7.13 21.19
CA PHE A 108 -4.32 -6.28 20.66
C PHE A 108 -5.38 -6.01 21.70
N ARG A 109 -6.10 -4.90 21.53
CA ARG A 109 -7.29 -4.60 22.33
C ARG A 109 -8.42 -5.61 22.14
N ASN A 110 -8.56 -6.16 20.94
CA ASN A 110 -9.61 -7.12 20.60
C ASN A 110 -9.01 -8.45 20.14
N GLU A 111 -9.66 -9.54 20.53
CA GLU A 111 -9.26 -10.91 20.15
C GLU A 111 -9.45 -11.20 18.66
N GLU A 112 -10.45 -10.57 18.02
CA GLU A 112 -10.72 -10.72 16.58
C GLU A 112 -9.58 -10.15 15.73
N ASP A 113 -8.99 -9.04 16.16
CA ASP A 113 -7.89 -8.38 15.45
C ASP A 113 -6.63 -9.25 15.47
N ALA A 114 -6.35 -9.91 16.61
CA ALA A 114 -5.26 -10.87 16.73
C ALA A 114 -5.44 -12.09 15.81
N GLY A 115 -6.66 -12.64 15.73
CA GLY A 115 -6.98 -13.75 14.82
C GLY A 115 -6.72 -13.38 13.36
N LYS A 116 -7.22 -12.21 12.93
CA LYS A 116 -6.99 -11.68 11.56
C LYS A 116 -5.51 -11.47 11.26
N ALA A 117 -4.76 -10.94 12.23
CA ALA A 117 -3.33 -10.72 12.08
C ALA A 117 -2.59 -12.06 11.88
N VAL A 118 -2.89 -13.08 12.68
CA VAL A 118 -2.29 -14.42 12.56
C VAL A 118 -2.57 -15.06 11.20
N GLU A 119 -3.82 -15.01 10.72
CA GLU A 119 -4.18 -15.57 9.41
C GLU A 119 -3.44 -14.86 8.27
N SER A 120 -3.40 -13.52 8.29
CA SER A 120 -2.75 -12.72 7.25
C SER A 120 -1.22 -12.85 7.26
N LEU A 121 -0.60 -12.93 8.44
CA LEU A 121 0.86 -12.94 8.56
C LEU A 121 1.48 -14.28 8.15
N ASN A 122 0.78 -15.41 8.31
CA ASN A 122 1.30 -16.72 7.90
C ASN A 122 1.46 -16.86 6.38
N ASP A 123 0.77 -16.03 5.57
CA ASP A 123 0.90 -16.01 4.11
C ASP A 123 1.95 -14.99 3.62
N ARG A 124 2.77 -14.43 4.52
CA ARG A 124 3.71 -13.35 4.22
C ARG A 124 5.16 -13.71 4.52
N PHE A 125 6.05 -12.92 3.91
CA PHE A 125 7.49 -13.02 4.09
C PHE A 125 8.02 -11.72 4.70
N TYR A 126 9.04 -11.85 5.56
CA TYR A 126 9.80 -10.72 6.11
C TYR A 126 11.29 -11.01 5.97
N ALA A 127 12.03 -10.07 5.38
CA ALA A 127 13.47 -10.24 5.09
C ALA A 127 13.80 -11.58 4.39
N GLY A 128 12.98 -11.98 3.40
CA GLY A 128 13.15 -13.21 2.63
C GLY A 128 12.80 -14.51 3.36
N ARG A 129 12.23 -14.45 4.58
CA ARG A 129 11.81 -15.62 5.37
C ARG A 129 10.30 -15.65 5.55
N PRO A 130 9.65 -16.83 5.51
CA PRO A 130 8.23 -16.93 5.84
C PRO A 130 8.03 -16.59 7.32
N LEU A 131 6.92 -15.92 7.61
CA LEU A 131 6.51 -15.62 8.98
C LEU A 131 5.73 -16.79 9.57
N TYR A 132 5.97 -17.08 10.85
CA TYR A 132 5.25 -18.09 11.61
C TYR A 132 4.52 -17.41 12.76
N ALA A 133 3.24 -17.10 12.54
CA ALA A 133 2.39 -16.44 13.51
C ALA A 133 1.42 -17.43 14.16
N GLU A 134 1.24 -17.36 15.48
CA GLU A 134 0.26 -18.14 16.22
C GLU A 134 -0.39 -17.31 17.35
N LEU A 135 -1.59 -17.71 17.77
CA LEU A 135 -2.21 -17.14 18.97
C LEU A 135 -1.47 -17.61 20.22
N SER A 136 -1.18 -16.66 21.11
CA SER A 136 -0.41 -16.89 22.32
C SER A 136 -1.32 -16.86 23.56
N PRO A 137 -1.13 -17.76 24.55
CA PRO A 137 -1.90 -17.73 25.80
C PRO A 137 -1.47 -16.62 26.77
N VAL A 138 -0.41 -15.86 26.45
CA VAL A 138 0.16 -14.85 27.35
C VAL A 138 -0.82 -13.69 27.56
N THR A 139 -1.14 -13.40 28.82
CA THR A 139 -2.04 -12.30 29.19
C THR A 139 -1.34 -11.17 29.94
N ASP A 140 -0.27 -11.46 30.68
CA ASP A 140 0.50 -10.46 31.44
C ASP A 140 2.00 -10.68 31.21
N PHE A 141 2.61 -9.73 30.48
CA PHE A 141 4.04 -9.78 30.18
C PHE A 141 4.92 -9.62 31.41
N ARG A 142 4.44 -8.99 32.50
CA ARG A 142 5.24 -8.79 33.73
C ARG A 142 5.55 -10.11 34.42
N GLU A 143 4.66 -11.11 34.31
CA GLU A 143 4.95 -12.47 34.79
C GLU A 143 5.88 -13.25 33.86
N ALA A 144 5.90 -12.87 32.58
CA ALA A 144 6.69 -13.55 31.56
C ALA A 144 8.13 -13.03 31.45
N CYS A 145 8.38 -11.80 31.88
CA CYS A 145 9.68 -11.14 31.80
C CYS A 145 10.66 -11.61 32.87
N CYS A 146 11.93 -11.69 32.48
CA CYS A 146 13.02 -12.03 33.39
C CYS A 146 13.41 -10.79 34.20
N ARG A 147 13.01 -10.73 35.47
CA ARG A 147 13.38 -9.64 36.39
C ARG A 147 14.90 -9.42 36.51
N GLN A 148 15.69 -10.49 36.41
CA GLN A 148 17.16 -10.41 36.45
C GLN A 148 17.73 -9.78 35.18
N ASN A 149 17.06 -9.89 34.03
CA ASN A 149 17.50 -9.27 32.78
C ASN A 149 17.16 -7.77 32.76
N GLU A 150 16.03 -7.36 33.35
CA GLU A 150 15.67 -5.93 33.49
C GLU A 150 16.73 -5.14 34.27
N ILE A 151 17.41 -5.77 35.23
CA ILE A 151 18.53 -5.19 36.00
C ILE A 151 19.90 -5.51 35.40
N ALA A 152 19.95 -6.12 34.21
CA ALA A 152 21.18 -6.51 33.49
C ALA A 152 22.08 -7.54 34.23
N GLU A 153 21.52 -8.37 35.11
CA GLU A 153 22.25 -9.37 35.92
C GLU A 153 21.92 -10.83 35.55
N CYS A 154 21.12 -11.08 34.51
CA CYS A 154 20.78 -12.44 34.11
C CYS A 154 21.99 -13.18 33.54
N ASN A 155 22.50 -14.17 34.27
CA ASN A 155 23.64 -15.01 33.90
C ASN A 155 23.23 -16.38 33.32
N ARG A 156 21.93 -16.61 33.05
CA ARG A 156 21.42 -17.90 32.59
C ARG A 156 21.65 -18.15 31.08
N GLY A 157 22.05 -17.12 30.32
CA GLY A 157 22.28 -17.22 28.88
C GLY A 157 21.10 -17.85 28.13
N GLY A 158 21.38 -18.80 27.23
CA GLY A 158 20.36 -19.55 26.49
C GLY A 158 19.49 -20.51 27.32
N PHE A 159 19.79 -20.69 28.61
CA PHE A 159 18.98 -21.51 29.52
C PHE A 159 17.91 -20.71 30.27
N CYS A 160 17.82 -19.40 30.06
CA CYS A 160 16.73 -18.60 30.62
C CYS A 160 15.41 -18.95 29.93
N ASN A 161 14.38 -19.27 30.72
CA ASN A 161 13.03 -19.59 30.23
C ASN A 161 12.05 -18.40 30.32
N PHE A 162 12.56 -17.20 30.65
CA PHE A 162 11.78 -15.98 30.79
C PHE A 162 12.22 -14.98 29.71
N MET A 163 11.31 -14.11 29.30
CA MET A 163 11.54 -13.15 28.21
C MET A 163 12.62 -12.15 28.61
N HIS A 164 13.64 -11.99 27.76
CA HIS A 164 14.61 -10.90 27.82
C HIS A 164 14.16 -9.85 26.81
N LEU A 165 13.85 -8.64 27.27
CA LEU A 165 13.22 -7.66 26.39
C LEU A 165 14.26 -6.74 25.77
N LYS A 166 14.16 -6.52 24.45
CA LYS A 166 14.83 -5.41 23.78
C LYS A 166 13.86 -4.25 23.66
N HIS A 167 14.28 -3.07 24.13
CA HIS A 167 13.43 -1.89 24.20
C HIS A 167 13.76 -0.89 23.09
N PRO A 168 12.74 -0.31 22.42
CA PRO A 168 12.97 0.73 21.43
C PRO A 168 13.29 2.05 22.16
N SER A 169 13.79 3.02 21.40
CA SER A 169 13.97 4.38 21.92
C SER A 169 12.66 4.94 22.47
N ARG A 170 12.75 5.63 23.61
CA ARG A 170 11.57 6.21 24.29
C ARG A 170 10.81 7.22 23.42
N SER A 171 11.53 7.96 22.57
CA SER A 171 10.94 8.87 21.58
C SER A 171 10.08 8.10 20.58
N LEU A 172 10.64 7.07 19.93
CA LEU A 172 9.95 6.26 18.96
C LEU A 172 8.69 5.61 19.54
N ARG A 173 8.79 4.99 20.72
CA ARG A 173 7.63 4.36 21.37
C ARG A 173 6.48 5.35 21.58
N ARG A 174 6.79 6.57 22.03
CA ARG A 174 5.79 7.63 22.24
C ARG A 174 5.18 8.07 20.92
N ASP A 175 6.00 8.28 19.90
CA ASP A 175 5.57 8.80 18.60
C ASP A 175 4.68 7.76 17.87
N LEU A 176 4.99 6.47 17.98
CA LEU A 176 4.16 5.36 17.47
C LEU A 176 2.80 5.27 18.17
N GLN A 177 2.79 5.35 19.50
CA GLN A 177 1.55 5.34 20.29
C GLN A 177 0.68 6.56 19.97
N GLU A 178 1.28 7.73 19.80
CA GLU A 178 0.57 8.94 19.38
C GLU A 178 0.02 8.82 17.96
N GLY A 179 0.81 8.29 17.02
CA GLY A 179 0.40 8.02 15.65
C GLY A 179 -0.80 7.07 15.57
N GLN A 180 -0.78 5.98 16.33
CA GLN A 180 -1.92 5.06 16.44
C GLN A 180 -3.16 5.77 16.99
N ARG A 181 -3.02 6.54 18.08
CA ARG A 181 -4.13 7.27 18.70
C ARG A 181 -4.79 8.25 17.71
N LEU A 182 -3.98 8.98 16.94
CA LEU A 182 -4.48 9.90 15.92
C LEU A 182 -5.21 9.15 14.79
N THR A 183 -4.66 8.03 14.33
CA THR A 183 -5.28 7.18 13.31
C THR A 183 -6.62 6.63 13.76
N ILE A 184 -6.73 6.14 15.00
CA ILE A 184 -8.00 5.66 15.58
C ILE A 184 -9.02 6.81 15.68
N LYS A 185 -8.57 8.00 16.10
CA LYS A 185 -9.43 9.19 16.20
C LYS A 185 -9.97 9.60 14.83
N GLU A 186 -9.15 9.54 13.79
CA GLU A 186 -9.53 9.81 12.40
C GLU A 186 -10.56 8.78 11.91
N LYS A 187 -10.30 7.48 12.06
CA LYS A 187 -11.24 6.39 11.73
C LYS A 187 -12.60 6.56 12.44
N ARG A 188 -12.61 6.91 13.73
CA ARG A 188 -13.85 7.17 14.50
C ARG A 188 -14.60 8.42 14.02
N ARG A 189 -13.88 9.44 13.54
CA ARG A 189 -14.51 10.65 12.96
C ARG A 189 -15.16 10.32 11.62
N GLU A 190 -14.47 9.58 10.76
CA GLU A 190 -15.00 9.13 9.47
C GLU A 190 -16.23 8.25 9.64
N ALA A 191 -16.21 7.31 10.59
CA ALA A 191 -17.36 6.46 10.90
C ALA A 191 -18.60 7.29 11.31
N ARG A 192 -18.43 8.26 12.21
CA ARG A 192 -19.52 9.17 12.61
C ARG A 192 -20.06 9.99 11.44
N GLN A 193 -19.19 10.48 10.55
CA GLN A 193 -19.62 11.22 9.37
C GLN A 193 -20.47 10.35 8.44
N ARG A 194 -20.08 9.09 8.23
CA ARG A 194 -20.86 8.14 7.43
C ARG A 194 -22.23 7.86 8.06
N GLU A 195 -22.27 7.65 9.38
CA GLU A 195 -23.53 7.45 10.11
C GLU A 195 -24.46 8.67 10.00
N ASP A 196 -23.91 9.88 10.12
CA ASP A 196 -24.66 11.13 9.96
C ASP A 196 -25.20 11.30 8.52
N GLU A 197 -24.39 10.98 7.51
CA GLU A 197 -24.79 11.00 6.09
C GLU A 197 -25.92 10.00 5.82
N GLU A 198 -25.80 8.76 6.30
CA GLU A 198 -26.85 7.75 6.18
C GLU A 198 -28.14 8.19 6.90
N ARG A 199 -28.02 8.80 8.08
CA ARG A 199 -29.18 9.29 8.84
C ARG A 199 -29.88 10.43 8.12
N GLN A 200 -29.13 11.32 7.47
CA GLN A 200 -29.69 12.38 6.64
C GLN A 200 -30.39 11.82 5.40
N GLN A 201 -29.82 10.80 4.75
CA GLN A 201 -30.45 10.13 3.62
C GLN A 201 -31.79 9.48 4.01
N ARG A 202 -31.83 8.75 5.13
CA ARG A 202 -33.08 8.14 5.65
C ARG A 202 -34.16 9.20 5.91
N ARG A 203 -33.80 10.33 6.54
CA ARG A 203 -34.75 11.44 6.77
C ARG A 203 -35.31 12.02 5.48
N ARG A 204 -34.45 12.24 4.47
CA ARG A 204 -34.89 12.74 3.15
C ARG A 204 -35.84 11.75 2.47
N GLN A 205 -35.56 10.45 2.59
CA GLN A 205 -36.42 9.41 2.04
C GLN A 205 -37.78 9.35 2.75
N GLU A 206 -37.81 9.46 4.09
CA GLU A 206 -39.05 9.56 4.87
C GLU A 206 -39.87 10.81 4.51
N ASP A 207 -39.22 11.95 4.30
CA ASP A 207 -39.88 13.19 3.88
C ASP A 207 -40.46 13.08 2.46
N ASP A 208 -39.75 12.44 1.53
CA ASP A 208 -40.24 12.18 0.17
C ASP A 208 -41.39 11.17 0.16
N ASP A 209 -41.34 10.12 0.99
CA ASP A 209 -42.44 9.16 1.13
C ASP A 209 -43.70 9.82 1.73
N ARG A 210 -43.55 10.71 2.73
CA ARG A 210 -44.66 11.54 3.24
C ARG A 210 -45.27 12.45 2.19
N ARG A 211 -44.45 13.00 1.28
CA ARG A 211 -44.93 13.82 0.16
C ARG A 211 -45.65 12.99 -0.89
N ARG A 212 -45.21 11.75 -1.12
CA ARG A 212 -45.75 10.85 -2.15
C ARG A 212 -47.04 10.14 -1.70
N TYR A 213 -47.17 9.84 -0.42
CA TYR A 213 -48.38 9.26 0.18
C TYR A 213 -48.88 10.12 1.33
N PRO A 214 -49.51 11.27 1.04
CA PRO A 214 -50.19 12.05 2.07
C PRO A 214 -51.29 11.18 2.69
N ALA A 215 -51.13 10.81 3.96
CA ALA A 215 -52.13 10.06 4.70
C ALA A 215 -53.44 10.86 4.72
N ASN A 216 -54.51 10.26 4.21
CA ASN A 216 -55.84 10.84 4.24
C ASN A 216 -56.39 10.69 5.66
N ASP A 217 -56.05 11.64 6.53
CA ASP A 217 -56.35 11.55 7.95
C ASP A 217 -57.80 12.01 8.20
N SER A 218 -58.72 11.05 8.12
CA SER A 218 -60.06 11.15 8.68
C SER A 218 -60.18 10.17 9.85
N ARG A 219 -60.30 10.77 11.05
CA ARG A 219 -60.83 10.24 12.32
C ARG A 219 -59.81 9.81 13.36
N GLY A 220 -59.85 10.55 14.47
CA GLY A 220 -60.38 9.99 15.70
C GLY A 220 -59.35 9.70 16.79
N SER A 221 -59.34 10.58 17.78
CA SER A 221 -58.89 10.37 19.16
C SER A 221 -59.18 8.95 19.68
N HIS A 222 -58.21 8.28 20.31
CA HIS A 222 -58.40 7.60 21.59
C HIS A 222 -57.07 7.35 22.31
N HIS A 223 -57.04 7.78 23.57
CA HIS A 223 -56.05 7.50 24.61
C HIS A 223 -55.80 5.98 24.78
N SER A 224 -54.55 5.59 25.04
CA SER A 224 -54.28 4.66 26.14
C SER A 224 -52.91 4.92 26.76
N ASN A 225 -52.88 4.80 28.07
CA ASN A 225 -51.83 5.17 28.98
C ASN A 225 -51.10 3.86 29.33
N GLU A 226 -49.96 3.57 28.72
CA GLU A 226 -49.12 2.44 29.11
C GLU A 226 -47.76 2.95 29.59
N ARG A 227 -47.61 2.88 30.92
CA ARG A 227 -46.32 2.92 31.60
C ARG A 227 -45.47 1.77 31.07
N ARG A 228 -44.32 2.09 30.49
CA ARG A 228 -43.19 1.17 30.40
C ARG A 228 -42.03 1.75 31.17
N ASP A 229 -41.63 1.00 32.18
CA ASP A 229 -40.50 1.26 33.05
C ASP A 229 -39.25 1.52 32.22
N ARG A 230 -38.64 2.69 32.45
CA ARG A 230 -37.40 3.11 31.82
C ARG A 230 -36.30 2.76 32.82
N GLU A 231 -35.65 1.63 32.60
CA GLU A 231 -34.45 1.27 33.36
C GLU A 231 -33.37 2.32 33.14
N ASP A 232 -32.86 2.79 34.27
CA ASP A 232 -31.82 3.78 34.44
C ASP A 232 -30.50 3.34 33.78
N VAL A 233 -30.00 4.13 32.84
CA VAL A 233 -28.57 4.13 32.50
C VAL A 233 -27.98 5.40 33.09
N ALA A 234 -27.23 5.19 34.16
CA ALA A 234 -26.64 6.20 35.00
C ALA A 234 -25.63 7.10 34.26
N ASP A 235 -25.79 8.38 34.57
CA ASP A 235 -24.87 9.50 34.47
C ASP A 235 -23.47 9.16 35.00
N TYR A 236 -22.42 9.63 34.30
CA TYR A 236 -21.15 9.96 34.95
C TYR A 236 -20.60 11.29 34.41
N PRO A 237 -19.99 12.09 35.30
CA PRO A 237 -20.00 13.54 35.25
C PRO A 237 -18.76 14.11 34.57
N GLY A 238 -18.86 15.40 34.25
CA GLY A 238 -17.91 16.11 33.40
C GLY A 238 -16.51 16.30 33.98
N ALA A 239 -15.58 16.51 33.05
CA ALA A 239 -14.40 17.33 33.25
C ALA A 239 -14.42 18.42 32.18
N LYS A 240 -14.88 19.62 32.56
CA LYS A 240 -14.65 20.84 31.79
C LYS A 240 -13.16 21.14 31.87
N VAL A 241 -12.43 20.95 30.77
CA VAL A 241 -11.09 21.53 30.62
C VAL A 241 -11.24 22.80 29.81
N LYS A 242 -10.98 23.93 30.48
CA LYS A 242 -10.87 25.25 29.85
C LYS A 242 -9.77 25.23 28.80
N VAL A 243 -10.09 25.80 27.64
CA VAL A 243 -9.10 26.26 26.66
C VAL A 243 -8.63 27.63 27.15
N GLU A 244 -7.39 27.73 27.60
CA GLU A 244 -6.68 28.99 27.84
C GLU A 244 -5.33 28.95 27.14
N ASP A 245 -5.00 30.07 26.51
CA ASP A 245 -3.92 30.39 25.56
C ASP A 245 -2.50 30.06 26.04
N TYR A 246 -1.57 29.83 25.08
CA TYR A 246 -0.36 30.65 24.84
C TYR A 246 0.60 30.06 23.75
N PRO A 247 1.61 30.80 23.25
CA PRO A 247 1.72 31.23 21.86
C PRO A 247 2.78 30.46 21.04
N GLY A 248 2.83 30.78 19.75
CA GLY A 248 3.73 30.18 18.78
C GLY A 248 5.21 30.24 19.11
N ALA A 249 5.90 29.16 18.76
CA ALA A 249 7.31 29.15 18.45
C ALA A 249 7.44 28.63 17.01
N ASN A 250 7.73 29.53 16.07
CA ASN A 250 8.19 29.17 14.73
C ASN A 250 9.59 28.55 14.87
N VAL A 251 9.69 27.22 14.78
CA VAL A 251 10.97 26.56 14.53
C VAL A 251 11.08 26.32 13.02
N LYS A 252 11.82 27.20 12.35
CA LYS A 252 12.39 26.92 11.03
C LYS A 252 13.39 25.79 11.20
N VAL A 253 13.06 24.60 10.72
CA VAL A 253 14.04 23.54 10.50
C VAL A 253 14.59 23.75 9.09
N GLU A 254 15.74 24.41 8.99
CA GLU A 254 16.57 24.37 7.79
C GLU A 254 17.30 23.02 7.79
N VAL A 255 16.85 22.12 6.90
CA VAL A 255 17.59 20.90 6.59
C VAL A 255 18.68 21.28 5.61
N LYS A 256 19.93 21.32 6.09
CA LYS A 256 21.10 21.31 5.21
C LYS A 256 21.29 19.88 4.71
N GLU A 257 21.13 19.70 3.41
CA GLU A 257 21.57 18.49 2.71
C GLU A 257 23.09 18.52 2.61
N GLU A 258 23.76 17.59 3.28
CA GLU A 258 25.08 17.12 2.86
C GLU A 258 24.98 15.61 2.60
N PHE A 259 25.17 15.28 1.32
CA PHE A 259 25.20 13.95 0.74
C PHE A 259 26.51 13.24 1.11
N HIS A 260 26.44 12.01 1.60
CA HIS A 260 27.47 11.01 1.38
C HIS A 260 26.83 9.61 1.27
N ASP A 261 27.29 8.88 0.25
CA ASP A 261 26.65 7.77 -0.43
C ASP A 261 26.60 6.42 0.32
N ALA A 262 25.63 5.61 -0.14
CA ALA A 262 25.67 4.15 -0.27
C ALA A 262 25.53 3.27 0.99
N HIS A 263 24.31 3.20 1.55
CA HIS A 263 23.79 1.97 2.16
C HIS A 263 22.29 1.83 1.87
N SER A 264 21.86 0.62 1.56
CA SER A 264 20.49 0.21 1.29
C SER A 264 19.59 0.46 2.50
N HIS A 265 18.95 1.63 2.54
CA HIS A 265 17.94 1.98 3.54
C HIS A 265 16.59 1.33 3.22
N PRO A 266 15.81 0.91 4.25
CA PRO A 266 14.41 0.56 4.07
C PRO A 266 13.63 1.80 3.60
N VAL A 267 12.81 1.61 2.56
CA VAL A 267 12.06 2.69 1.91
C VAL A 267 10.99 3.22 2.89
N PRO A 268 11.01 4.51 3.29
CA PRO A 268 9.96 5.07 4.15
C PRO A 268 8.63 5.14 3.39
N ILE A 269 7.56 4.58 3.97
CA ILE A 269 6.20 4.65 3.41
C ILE A 269 5.66 6.07 3.58
N ARG A 270 5.87 6.93 2.57
CA ARG A 270 5.22 8.24 2.47
C ARG A 270 3.75 8.09 2.05
N ARG A 271 2.87 8.93 2.63
CA ARG A 271 1.47 9.11 2.20
C ARG A 271 1.41 9.34 0.68
N LYS A 272 0.77 8.43 -0.05
CA LYS A 272 0.61 8.44 -1.52
C LYS A 272 0.05 9.78 -2.01
N LYS A 273 0.90 10.66 -2.55
CA LYS A 273 0.48 11.84 -3.31
C LYS A 273 0.44 11.48 -4.79
N SER A 274 -0.59 11.94 -5.50
CA SER A 274 -0.76 11.62 -6.93
C SER A 274 0.35 12.20 -7.81
N LEU A 275 0.98 13.31 -7.40
CA LEU A 275 2.02 14.06 -8.11
C LEU A 275 3.03 14.63 -7.10
N THR A 276 4.32 14.67 -7.45
CA THR A 276 5.33 15.44 -6.69
C THR A 276 5.13 16.94 -6.88
N ARG A 277 5.70 17.78 -6.01
CA ARG A 277 5.66 19.25 -6.18
C ARG A 277 6.25 19.67 -7.54
N GLY A 278 7.31 18.99 -7.99
CA GLY A 278 7.91 19.18 -9.31
C GLY A 278 7.01 18.68 -10.45
N GLY A 279 6.37 17.51 -10.30
CA GLY A 279 5.38 17.02 -11.25
C GLY A 279 4.18 17.97 -11.40
N ALA A 280 3.71 18.57 -10.30
CA ALA A 280 2.59 19.51 -10.31
C ALA A 280 2.96 20.83 -11.01
N ALA A 281 4.16 21.33 -10.76
CA ALA A 281 4.71 22.49 -11.48
C ALA A 281 4.88 22.19 -12.98
N GLY A 282 5.30 20.97 -13.33
CA GLY A 282 5.37 20.49 -14.71
C GLY A 282 4.03 20.44 -15.41
N ALA A 283 3.03 19.82 -14.78
CA ALA A 283 1.67 19.75 -15.29
C ALA A 283 1.07 21.16 -15.46
N PHE A 284 1.38 22.07 -14.53
CA PHE A 284 0.95 23.47 -14.60
C PHE A 284 1.63 24.22 -15.75
N ALA A 285 2.93 24.08 -15.95
CA ALA A 285 3.67 24.71 -17.05
C ALA A 285 3.25 24.16 -18.43
N LEU A 286 3.08 22.84 -18.54
CA LEU A 286 2.55 22.18 -19.74
C LEU A 286 1.10 22.62 -20.01
N GLY A 287 0.29 22.74 -18.96
CA GLY A 287 -1.05 23.31 -19.02
C GLY A 287 -1.03 24.74 -19.56
N MET A 288 -0.25 25.65 -18.98
CA MET A 288 -0.16 27.06 -19.40
C MET A 288 0.31 27.24 -20.85
N THR A 289 1.32 26.47 -21.29
CA THR A 289 1.77 26.49 -22.69
C THR A 289 0.69 25.99 -23.63
N THR A 290 -0.04 24.93 -23.26
CA THR A 290 -1.15 24.41 -24.07
C THR A 290 -2.37 25.35 -24.06
N PHE A 291 -2.67 26.00 -22.93
CA PHE A 291 -3.72 27.04 -22.79
C PHE A 291 -3.39 28.34 -23.53
N SER A 292 -2.11 28.61 -23.79
CA SER A 292 -1.67 29.74 -24.60
C SER A 292 -1.84 29.50 -26.11
N SER A 293 -2.11 28.24 -26.51
CA SER A 293 -2.47 27.91 -27.88
C SER A 293 -3.92 28.31 -28.17
N SER A 294 -4.20 28.66 -29.43
CA SER A 294 -5.52 29.12 -29.89
C SER A 294 -6.65 28.07 -29.79
N TYR A 295 -6.38 26.89 -29.20
CA TYR A 295 -7.23 25.69 -29.14
C TYR A 295 -7.52 25.26 -27.69
N TRP A 296 -8.01 26.18 -26.87
CA TRP A 296 -8.26 25.97 -25.44
C TRP A 296 -9.19 24.77 -25.14
N LEU A 297 -10.13 24.44 -26.05
CA LEU A 297 -10.99 23.25 -25.94
C LEU A 297 -10.21 21.94 -26.01
N PHE A 298 -9.21 21.87 -26.90
CA PHE A 298 -8.35 20.69 -27.02
C PHE A 298 -7.54 20.46 -25.74
N THR A 299 -7.09 21.54 -25.09
CA THR A 299 -6.42 21.50 -23.79
C THR A 299 -7.31 20.93 -22.69
N ILE A 300 -8.60 21.31 -22.65
CA ILE A 300 -9.56 20.78 -21.68
C ILE A 300 -9.77 19.28 -21.90
N VAL A 301 -9.85 18.82 -23.15
CA VAL A 301 -10.01 17.38 -23.43
C VAL A 301 -8.75 16.58 -23.05
N LEU A 302 -7.56 17.10 -23.31
CA LEU A 302 -6.31 16.48 -22.85
C LEU A 302 -6.22 16.44 -21.32
N LEU A 303 -6.65 17.50 -20.63
CA LEU A 303 -6.63 17.56 -19.17
C LEU A 303 -7.64 16.59 -18.55
N THR A 304 -8.85 16.49 -19.11
CA THR A 304 -9.86 15.51 -18.66
C THR A 304 -9.42 14.07 -18.94
N PHE A 305 -8.75 13.82 -20.06
CA PHE A 305 -8.11 12.54 -20.36
C PHE A 305 -6.97 12.20 -19.39
N PHE A 306 -6.12 13.17 -19.05
CA PHE A 306 -5.05 12.99 -18.07
C PHE A 306 -5.60 12.69 -16.66
N LEU A 307 -6.67 13.37 -16.25
CA LEU A 307 -7.31 13.15 -14.95
C LEU A 307 -8.03 11.78 -14.88
N THR A 308 -8.64 11.34 -15.98
CA THR A 308 -9.33 10.04 -16.06
C THR A 308 -8.35 8.87 -16.16
N SER A 309 -7.28 8.98 -16.96
CA SER A 309 -6.18 8.00 -17.00
C SER A 309 -5.50 7.83 -15.65
N SER A 310 -5.36 8.91 -14.87
CA SER A 310 -4.82 8.88 -13.50
C SER A 310 -5.70 8.12 -12.50
N LYS A 311 -7.01 7.99 -12.77
CA LYS A 311 -7.90 7.10 -12.00
C LYS A 311 -7.80 5.65 -12.49
N LEU A 312 -7.61 5.45 -13.79
CA LEU A 312 -7.41 4.13 -14.41
C LEU A 312 -6.13 3.44 -13.95
N THR A 313 -5.04 4.17 -13.67
CA THR A 313 -3.82 3.60 -13.06
C THR A 313 -4.06 3.00 -11.67
N LYS A 314 -5.13 3.39 -10.97
CA LYS A 314 -5.52 2.79 -9.68
C LYS A 314 -6.47 1.60 -9.83
N PHE A 315 -6.99 1.35 -11.03
CA PHE A 315 -7.92 0.26 -11.29
C PHE A 315 -7.18 -1.08 -11.40
N LYS A 316 -7.53 -2.05 -10.56
CA LYS A 316 -6.86 -3.37 -10.43
C LYS A 316 -5.36 -3.29 -10.11
N ALA A 317 -4.96 -2.29 -9.32
CA ALA A 317 -3.60 -2.13 -8.81
C ALA A 317 -3.06 -3.41 -8.12
N ASP A 318 -3.90 -4.11 -7.35
CA ASP A 318 -3.51 -5.33 -6.62
C ASP A 318 -3.10 -6.49 -7.55
N ARG A 319 -3.71 -6.57 -8.74
CA ARG A 319 -3.37 -7.59 -9.73
C ARG A 319 -2.10 -7.26 -10.51
N LYS A 320 -1.77 -5.96 -10.66
CA LYS A 320 -0.51 -5.51 -11.28
C LYS A 320 0.67 -5.70 -10.33
N ARG A 321 0.47 -5.46 -9.03
CA ARG A 321 1.44 -5.75 -7.95
C ARG A 321 1.89 -7.20 -7.92
N GLN A 322 0.99 -8.15 -8.22
CA GLN A 322 1.32 -9.57 -8.28
C GLN A 322 2.15 -9.95 -9.52
N LEU A 323 2.26 -9.06 -10.51
CA LEU A 323 2.91 -9.31 -11.80
C LEU A 323 4.23 -8.54 -11.96
N GLU A 324 4.50 -7.54 -11.11
CA GLU A 324 5.70 -6.69 -11.16
C GLU A 324 6.35 -6.60 -9.76
N ASP A 325 7.62 -6.98 -9.64
CA ASP A 325 8.41 -7.04 -8.38
C ASP A 325 8.62 -5.63 -7.77
N GLU A 326 8.33 -4.55 -8.52
CA GLU A 326 8.63 -3.16 -8.15
C GLU A 326 7.48 -2.15 -8.40
N TYR A 327 6.22 -2.61 -8.41
CA TYR A 327 5.04 -1.72 -8.61
C TYR A 327 5.01 -0.50 -7.66
N ASP A 328 5.57 -0.64 -6.45
CA ASP A 328 5.51 0.40 -5.41
C ASP A 328 6.55 1.53 -5.57
N GLN A 329 7.57 1.42 -6.43
CA GLN A 329 8.49 2.54 -6.72
C GLN A 329 7.88 3.63 -7.63
N SER A 330 6.77 3.36 -8.32
CA SER A 330 6.12 4.28 -9.26
C SER A 330 4.87 4.98 -8.68
N SER A 331 4.88 5.38 -7.41
CA SER A 331 3.70 6.01 -6.80
C SER A 331 3.63 7.54 -6.92
N GLU A 332 4.75 8.24 -7.15
CA GLU A 332 4.77 9.70 -7.32
C GLU A 332 5.27 10.10 -8.71
N ARG A 333 4.41 10.77 -9.50
CA ARG A 333 4.79 11.21 -10.85
C ARG A 333 5.72 12.40 -10.82
N ASN A 334 6.95 12.22 -11.32
CA ASN A 334 7.94 13.28 -11.45
C ASN A 334 7.77 14.10 -12.75
N LEU A 335 8.38 15.28 -12.80
CA LEU A 335 8.33 16.21 -13.95
C LEU A 335 8.61 15.50 -15.29
N VAL A 336 9.62 14.63 -15.31
CA VAL A 336 9.98 13.81 -16.47
C VAL A 336 8.81 12.92 -16.90
N GLN A 337 8.17 12.20 -15.97
CA GLN A 337 7.01 11.35 -16.29
C GLN A 337 5.79 12.15 -16.78
N VAL A 338 5.57 13.36 -16.25
CA VAL A 338 4.47 14.23 -16.70
C VAL A 338 4.71 14.75 -18.11
N VAL A 339 5.95 15.10 -18.44
CA VAL A 339 6.33 15.57 -19.79
C VAL A 339 6.34 14.40 -20.79
N CYS A 340 6.89 13.24 -20.44
CA CYS A 340 6.96 12.06 -21.29
C CYS A 340 5.57 11.47 -21.59
N ASN A 341 4.67 11.40 -20.59
CA ASN A 341 3.34 10.80 -20.78
C ASN A 341 2.28 11.81 -21.26
N GLY A 342 2.53 13.12 -21.11
CA GLY A 342 1.60 14.19 -21.48
C GLY A 342 1.32 14.29 -22.99
N PHE A 343 2.18 13.72 -23.84
CA PHE A 343 2.08 13.80 -25.30
C PHE A 343 1.51 12.54 -25.98
N ALA A 344 1.35 11.40 -25.29
CA ALA A 344 1.07 10.11 -25.93
C ALA A 344 -0.01 9.26 -25.22
N GLY A 345 -1.26 9.75 -25.19
CA GLY A 345 -2.37 9.07 -24.51
C GLY A 345 -2.66 7.64 -24.98
N GLY A 346 -2.44 7.32 -26.26
CA GLY A 346 -2.61 5.97 -26.81
C GLY A 346 -1.54 4.95 -26.39
N VAL A 347 -0.31 5.41 -26.14
CA VAL A 347 0.81 4.56 -25.68
C VAL A 347 0.59 4.16 -24.21
N THR A 348 0.08 5.08 -23.40
CA THR A 348 -0.24 4.81 -21.99
C THR A 348 -1.33 3.73 -21.83
N TRP A 349 -2.38 3.75 -22.68
CA TRP A 349 -3.46 2.76 -22.62
C TRP A 349 -3.00 1.35 -22.99
N ALA A 350 -2.03 1.23 -23.91
CA ALA A 350 -1.44 -0.04 -24.33
C ALA A 350 -0.81 -0.78 -23.15
N SER A 351 0.07 -0.08 -22.42
CA SER A 351 0.85 -0.65 -21.32
C SER A 351 -0.04 -0.94 -20.09
N GLU A 352 -0.97 -0.02 -19.78
CA GLU A 352 -1.83 -0.12 -18.60
C GLU A 352 -2.91 -1.20 -18.69
N LEU A 353 -3.47 -1.43 -19.88
CA LEU A 353 -4.50 -2.45 -20.11
C LEU A 353 -3.90 -3.74 -20.68
N GLY A 354 -2.79 -3.67 -21.39
CA GLY A 354 -2.13 -4.83 -22.01
C GLY A 354 -1.64 -5.86 -20.99
N ILE A 355 -1.17 -5.42 -19.83
CA ILE A 355 -0.73 -6.30 -18.74
C ILE A 355 -1.88 -7.10 -18.11
N LEU A 356 -3.12 -6.63 -18.26
CA LEU A 356 -4.32 -7.29 -17.74
C LEU A 356 -4.89 -8.35 -18.69
N ASN A 357 -4.28 -8.56 -19.86
CA ASN A 357 -4.72 -9.55 -20.82
C ASN A 357 -4.55 -10.97 -20.25
N ARG A 358 -5.56 -11.84 -20.44
CA ARG A 358 -5.52 -13.24 -19.96
C ARG A 358 -4.54 -14.11 -20.75
N SER A 359 -4.14 -13.67 -21.94
CA SER A 359 -3.24 -14.40 -22.84
C SER A 359 -1.83 -13.83 -22.77
N TRP A 360 -0.82 -14.70 -22.81
CA TRP A 360 0.58 -14.32 -22.80
C TRP A 360 0.90 -13.38 -23.98
N PRO A 361 1.56 -12.22 -23.74
CA PRO A 361 1.94 -11.30 -24.80
C PRO A 361 2.99 -11.89 -25.73
N TYR A 362 3.10 -11.31 -26.93
CA TYR A 362 4.10 -11.67 -27.93
C TYR A 362 5.20 -10.62 -27.97
N LEU A 363 6.47 -11.03 -28.00
CA LEU A 363 7.57 -10.09 -28.20
C LEU A 363 7.59 -9.63 -29.67
N VAL A 364 7.52 -8.32 -29.92
CA VAL A 364 7.36 -7.77 -31.28
C VAL A 364 8.49 -8.15 -32.24
N THR A 365 9.72 -8.30 -31.74
CA THR A 365 10.91 -8.60 -32.57
C THR A 365 11.02 -10.07 -32.98
N LYS A 366 10.64 -11.00 -32.10
CA LYS A 366 10.81 -12.46 -32.32
C LYS A 366 9.49 -13.20 -32.54
N TRP A 367 8.36 -12.53 -32.36
CA TRP A 367 7.00 -13.12 -32.43
C TRP A 367 6.83 -14.37 -31.55
N LYS A 368 7.51 -14.40 -30.40
CA LYS A 368 7.41 -15.48 -29.40
C LYS A 368 6.61 -15.03 -28.20
N ARG A 369 5.90 -15.96 -27.58
CA ARG A 369 5.19 -15.70 -26.31
C ARG A 369 6.20 -15.41 -25.21
N VAL A 370 5.96 -14.33 -24.47
CA VAL A 370 6.80 -13.86 -23.38
C VAL A 370 5.94 -13.59 -22.14
N PRO A 371 6.52 -13.62 -20.93
CA PRO A 371 5.80 -13.30 -19.71
C PRO A 371 5.16 -11.91 -19.73
N PRO A 372 3.98 -11.71 -19.10
CA PRO A 372 3.44 -10.39 -18.84
C PRO A 372 4.46 -9.49 -18.14
N GLY A 373 4.51 -8.20 -18.52
CA GLY A 373 5.51 -7.25 -18.01
C GLY A 373 6.84 -7.22 -18.79
N THR A 374 7.00 -8.03 -19.84
CA THR A 374 8.19 -7.97 -20.71
C THR A 374 8.22 -6.68 -21.53
N ASN A 375 9.35 -5.95 -21.53
CA ASN A 375 9.50 -4.75 -22.35
C ASN A 375 9.41 -5.10 -23.84
N GLY A 376 8.54 -4.39 -24.56
CA GLY A 376 8.24 -4.68 -25.97
C GLY A 376 7.30 -5.86 -26.23
N GLY A 377 6.61 -6.34 -25.18
CA GLY A 377 5.53 -7.31 -25.30
C GLY A 377 4.23 -6.66 -25.81
N VAL A 378 3.71 -7.19 -26.92
CA VAL A 378 2.45 -6.73 -27.52
C VAL A 378 1.33 -7.73 -27.24
N SER A 379 0.15 -7.22 -26.88
CA SER A 379 -1.03 -8.04 -26.63
C SER A 379 -2.22 -7.56 -27.48
N PRO A 380 -3.14 -8.46 -27.89
CA PRO A 380 -4.33 -8.06 -28.64
C PRO A 380 -5.17 -7.01 -27.91
N LEU A 381 -5.28 -7.14 -26.58
CA LEU A 381 -6.00 -6.18 -25.73
C LEU A 381 -5.27 -4.82 -25.69
N GLY A 382 -3.94 -4.82 -25.56
CA GLY A 382 -3.13 -3.61 -25.56
C GLY A 382 -3.21 -2.86 -26.91
N LEU A 383 -3.12 -3.59 -28.03
CA LEU A 383 -3.26 -3.01 -29.37
C LEU A 383 -4.65 -2.40 -29.61
N ALA A 384 -5.71 -3.10 -29.19
CA ALA A 384 -7.07 -2.57 -29.25
C ALA A 384 -7.24 -1.32 -28.36
N ALA A 385 -6.62 -1.31 -27.18
CA ALA A 385 -6.62 -0.17 -26.29
C ALA A 385 -5.88 1.05 -26.88
N SER A 386 -4.77 0.84 -27.59
CA SER A 386 -4.04 1.90 -28.29
C SER A 386 -4.82 2.51 -29.46
N LEU A 387 -5.48 1.67 -30.26
CA LEU A 387 -6.39 2.13 -31.31
C LEU A 387 -7.53 2.96 -30.74
N ALA A 388 -8.17 2.48 -29.66
CA ALA A 388 -9.26 3.18 -29.00
C ALA A 388 -8.80 4.50 -28.38
N GLY A 389 -7.66 4.52 -27.67
CA GLY A 389 -7.09 5.73 -27.09
C GLY A 389 -6.75 6.77 -28.15
N GLY A 390 -6.16 6.35 -29.26
CA GLY A 390 -5.88 7.21 -30.41
C GLY A 390 -7.14 7.78 -31.06
N ALA A 391 -8.17 6.95 -31.26
CA ALA A 391 -9.46 7.37 -31.81
C ALA A 391 -10.17 8.40 -30.92
N VAL A 392 -10.08 8.24 -29.59
CA VAL A 392 -10.63 9.21 -28.62
C VAL A 392 -9.94 10.56 -28.74
N ILE A 393 -8.62 10.58 -28.91
CA ILE A 393 -7.86 11.82 -29.14
C ILE A 393 -8.29 12.47 -30.46
N GLY A 394 -8.42 11.69 -31.55
CA GLY A 394 -8.88 12.22 -32.83
C GLY A 394 -10.32 12.76 -32.79
N LEU A 395 -11.21 12.11 -32.04
CA LEU A 395 -12.58 12.57 -31.81
C LEU A 395 -12.60 13.88 -31.02
N ALA A 396 -11.76 13.97 -29.99
CA ALA A 396 -11.59 15.19 -29.21
C ALA A 396 -11.10 16.36 -30.07
N SER A 397 -10.13 16.12 -30.95
CA SER A 397 -9.63 17.13 -31.90
C SER A 397 -10.74 17.59 -32.85
N THR A 398 -11.51 16.64 -33.40
CA THR A 398 -12.62 16.93 -34.31
C THR A 398 -13.71 17.76 -33.64
N LEU A 399 -14.12 17.37 -32.43
CA LEU A 399 -15.14 18.10 -31.66
C LEU A 399 -14.67 19.50 -31.28
N SER A 400 -13.38 19.65 -30.95
CA SER A 400 -12.79 20.95 -30.62
C SER A 400 -12.82 21.90 -31.82
N LEU A 401 -12.45 21.42 -33.00
CA LEU A 401 -12.48 22.20 -34.25
C LEU A 401 -13.92 22.57 -34.66
N LEU A 402 -14.88 21.67 -34.42
CA LEU A 402 -16.31 21.91 -34.68
C LEU A 402 -16.89 22.98 -33.74
N LEU A 403 -16.55 22.91 -32.45
CA LEU A 403 -17.04 23.86 -31.43
C LEU A 403 -16.42 25.26 -31.58
N ASP A 404 -15.15 25.35 -32.00
CA ASP A 404 -14.49 26.62 -32.29
C ASP A 404 -14.94 27.25 -33.64
N ARG A 405 -15.85 26.58 -34.38
CA ARG A 405 -16.36 26.99 -35.71
C ARG A 405 -15.26 27.33 -36.73
N ARG A 406 -14.09 26.70 -36.62
CA ARG A 406 -12.94 26.94 -37.51
C ARG A 406 -12.98 26.09 -38.78
N CYS A 407 -13.97 25.22 -38.93
CA CYS A 407 -14.10 24.31 -40.05
C CYS A 407 -15.56 24.03 -40.42
N ASP A 408 -15.79 23.75 -41.70
CA ASP A 408 -17.07 23.37 -42.24
C ASP A 408 -17.20 21.83 -42.22
N GLY A 409 -17.86 21.31 -41.19
CA GLY A 409 -18.26 19.89 -41.12
C GLY A 409 -17.44 19.04 -40.14
N PHE A 410 -17.71 17.74 -40.16
CA PHE A 410 -17.15 16.77 -39.22
C PHE A 410 -15.98 16.01 -39.85
N HIS A 411 -14.77 16.22 -39.33
CA HIS A 411 -13.53 15.64 -39.85
C HIS A 411 -13.27 14.22 -39.36
N TRP A 412 -13.87 13.23 -40.02
CA TRP A 412 -13.61 11.81 -39.74
C TRP A 412 -12.14 11.41 -39.91
N ASP A 413 -11.41 12.11 -40.79
CA ASP A 413 -10.00 11.85 -41.08
C ASP A 413 -9.10 11.99 -39.85
N LEU A 414 -9.45 12.89 -38.91
CA LEU A 414 -8.70 13.08 -37.66
C LEU A 414 -8.88 11.92 -36.68
N ILE A 415 -10.05 11.27 -36.69
CA ILE A 415 -10.31 10.08 -35.87
C ILE A 415 -9.48 8.91 -36.40
N ILE A 416 -9.46 8.72 -37.72
CA ILE A 416 -8.68 7.68 -38.39
C ILE A 416 -7.18 7.92 -38.15
N LEU A 417 -6.72 9.16 -38.37
CA LEU A 417 -5.33 9.54 -38.12
C LEU A 417 -4.95 9.32 -36.65
N GLY A 418 -5.82 9.71 -35.71
CA GLY A 418 -5.61 9.49 -34.28
C GLY A 418 -5.51 8.01 -33.92
N ALA A 419 -6.38 7.15 -34.47
CA ALA A 419 -6.34 5.71 -34.25
C ALA A 419 -5.04 5.09 -34.79
N LEU A 420 -4.66 5.43 -36.02
CA LEU A 420 -3.42 4.96 -36.66
C LEU A 420 -2.18 5.45 -35.91
N ALA A 421 -2.19 6.68 -35.42
CA ALA A 421 -1.11 7.24 -34.60
C ALA A 421 -1.01 6.53 -33.24
N GLY A 422 -2.14 6.23 -32.59
CA GLY A 422 -2.17 5.47 -31.34
C GLY A 422 -1.61 4.06 -31.50
N PHE A 423 -2.02 3.35 -32.56
CA PHE A 423 -1.48 2.05 -32.92
C PHE A 423 0.01 2.11 -33.26
N GLY A 424 0.40 2.99 -34.19
CA GLY A 424 1.78 3.15 -34.65
C GLY A 424 2.73 3.53 -33.52
N GLY A 425 2.31 4.46 -32.64
CA GLY A 425 3.08 4.85 -31.47
C GLY A 425 3.30 3.71 -30.48
N SER A 426 2.27 2.88 -30.23
CA SER A 426 2.42 1.69 -29.38
C SER A 426 3.39 0.66 -29.98
N MET A 427 3.48 0.57 -31.31
CA MET A 427 4.41 -0.31 -32.00
C MET A 427 5.84 0.21 -31.99
N ILE A 428 6.05 1.51 -32.20
CA ILE A 428 7.36 2.13 -32.08
C ILE A 428 7.90 1.96 -30.66
N ASP A 429 7.06 2.22 -29.65
CA ASP A 429 7.40 2.03 -28.24
C ASP A 429 7.75 0.57 -27.94
N SER A 430 6.94 -0.39 -28.42
CA SER A 430 7.21 -1.81 -28.21
C SER A 430 8.48 -2.30 -28.92
N ILE A 431 8.80 -1.76 -30.10
CA ILE A 431 10.03 -2.09 -30.82
C ILE A 431 11.23 -1.56 -30.04
N LEU A 432 11.20 -0.30 -29.62
CA LEU A 432 12.26 0.30 -28.81
C LEU A 432 12.42 -0.41 -27.47
N GLY A 433 11.33 -0.79 -26.81
CA GLY A 433 11.37 -1.57 -25.59
C GLY A 433 12.00 -2.95 -25.78
N ALA A 434 11.65 -3.66 -26.87
CA ALA A 434 12.22 -4.98 -27.16
C ALA A 434 13.70 -4.95 -27.54
N THR A 435 14.22 -3.82 -28.05
CA THR A 435 15.61 -3.68 -28.50
C THR A 435 16.52 -2.96 -27.51
N VAL A 436 16.02 -1.91 -26.85
CA VAL A 436 16.82 -0.92 -26.09
C VAL A 436 16.58 -0.97 -24.57
N GLN A 437 15.62 -1.79 -24.11
CA GLN A 437 15.37 -1.99 -22.69
C GLN A 437 15.62 -3.43 -22.30
N GLU A 438 16.52 -3.64 -21.35
CA GLU A 438 16.76 -4.97 -20.79
C GLU A 438 15.52 -5.46 -20.04
N THR A 439 15.11 -6.70 -20.32
CA THR A 439 14.09 -7.42 -19.55
C THR A 439 14.71 -8.67 -18.93
N LEU A 440 14.74 -8.71 -17.61
CA LEU A 440 15.25 -9.84 -16.84
C LEU A 440 14.07 -10.67 -16.30
N TYR A 441 14.13 -11.99 -16.44
CA TYR A 441 13.12 -12.90 -15.92
C TYR A 441 13.72 -13.83 -14.87
N SER A 442 13.07 -13.92 -13.71
CA SER A 442 13.42 -14.88 -12.66
C SER A 442 12.56 -16.13 -12.81
N LYS A 443 13.19 -17.28 -13.08
CA LYS A 443 12.49 -18.58 -13.14
C LYS A 443 11.92 -18.99 -11.78
N GLU A 444 12.57 -18.59 -10.69
CA GLU A 444 12.15 -18.90 -9.32
C GLU A 444 10.90 -18.12 -8.91
N LYS A 445 10.83 -16.83 -9.26
CA LYS A 445 9.67 -15.96 -8.96
C LYS A 445 8.57 -16.04 -10.01
N GLY A 446 8.86 -16.56 -11.20
CA GLY A 446 7.89 -16.66 -12.30
C GLY A 446 7.53 -15.32 -12.95
N MET A 447 8.31 -14.25 -12.70
CA MET A 447 7.98 -12.87 -13.11
C MET A 447 9.21 -12.08 -13.60
N VAL A 448 8.96 -10.93 -14.22
CA VAL A 448 9.99 -9.98 -14.69
C VAL A 448 10.53 -9.18 -13.51
N ILE A 449 11.85 -8.99 -13.47
CA ILE A 449 12.57 -8.26 -12.41
C ILE A 449 13.36 -7.08 -13.01
N SER A 450 13.52 -6.01 -12.24
CA SER A 450 14.15 -4.75 -12.66
C SER A 450 15.62 -4.61 -12.27
N SER A 451 16.12 -5.42 -11.32
CA SER A 451 17.51 -5.39 -10.89
C SER A 451 18.07 -6.77 -10.57
N THR A 452 19.37 -6.96 -10.82
CA THR A 452 20.13 -8.18 -10.48
C THR A 452 20.40 -8.23 -8.97
N SER A 453 19.35 -8.27 -8.15
CA SER A 453 19.52 -8.37 -6.70
C SER A 453 19.54 -9.84 -6.27
N SER A 454 20.76 -10.35 -6.08
CA SER A 454 21.14 -11.59 -5.37
C SER A 454 20.71 -12.94 -5.97
N LYS A 455 21.71 -13.73 -6.39
CA LYS A 455 21.78 -15.22 -6.53
C LYS A 455 20.66 -16.01 -7.24
N ALA A 456 19.59 -15.41 -7.75
CA ALA A 456 18.58 -16.12 -8.54
C ALA A 456 19.09 -16.44 -9.96
N GLU A 457 18.64 -17.55 -10.55
CA GLU A 457 18.91 -17.90 -11.96
C GLU A 457 18.12 -16.95 -12.88
N VAL A 458 18.72 -15.80 -13.21
CA VAL A 458 18.13 -14.77 -14.05
C VAL A 458 18.40 -15.05 -15.53
N VAL A 459 17.36 -14.98 -16.36
CA VAL A 459 17.48 -15.09 -17.82
C VAL A 459 17.12 -13.76 -18.45
N ASN A 460 18.01 -13.21 -19.27
CA ASN A 460 17.69 -12.06 -20.13
C ASN A 460 16.75 -12.52 -21.25
N VAL A 461 15.56 -11.92 -21.31
CA VAL A 461 14.50 -12.23 -22.28
C VAL A 461 14.66 -11.41 -23.56
N SER A 462 14.94 -10.11 -23.42
CA SER A 462 15.02 -9.15 -24.53
C SER A 462 15.75 -7.87 -24.17
N GLY A 463 16.26 -7.20 -25.21
CA GLY A 463 16.85 -5.86 -25.17
C GLY A 463 18.24 -5.75 -24.57
N TRP A 464 18.83 -4.57 -24.75
CA TRP A 464 20.10 -4.15 -24.13
C TRP A 464 19.80 -3.10 -23.06
N ASN A 465 20.61 -3.01 -22.01
CA ASN A 465 20.41 -2.01 -20.96
C ASN A 465 20.96 -0.64 -21.39
N LEU A 466 20.30 -0.02 -22.39
CA LEU A 466 20.75 1.24 -22.99
C LEU A 466 19.86 2.43 -22.62
N LEU A 467 18.54 2.24 -22.54
CA LEU A 467 17.60 3.30 -22.15
C LEU A 467 16.63 2.82 -21.07
N ASP A 468 16.23 3.73 -20.18
CA ASP A 468 15.21 3.46 -19.16
C ASP A 468 13.77 3.55 -19.73
N ASN A 469 12.77 3.25 -18.88
CA ASN A 469 11.36 3.28 -19.29
C ASN A 469 10.88 4.69 -19.70
N HIS A 470 11.34 5.73 -19.03
CA HIS A 470 10.91 7.09 -19.30
C HIS A 470 11.55 7.66 -20.57
N GLN A 471 12.81 7.32 -20.82
CA GLN A 471 13.57 7.70 -22.00
C GLN A 471 13.00 7.05 -23.26
N VAL A 472 12.64 5.77 -23.21
CA VAL A 472 12.00 5.11 -24.35
C VAL A 472 10.63 5.71 -24.65
N ASN A 473 9.80 5.97 -23.63
CA ASN A 473 8.52 6.65 -23.81
C ASN A 473 8.70 8.06 -24.42
N LEU A 474 9.75 8.79 -24.05
CA LEU A 474 10.05 10.09 -24.64
C LEU A 474 10.43 9.96 -26.12
N VAL A 475 11.37 9.05 -26.44
CA VAL A 475 11.84 8.83 -27.81
C VAL A 475 10.73 8.32 -28.70
N SER A 476 9.93 7.36 -28.24
CA SER A 476 8.78 6.81 -28.97
C SER A 476 7.72 7.89 -29.24
N SER A 477 7.44 8.75 -28.26
CA SER A 477 6.50 9.87 -28.39
C SER A 477 6.99 10.93 -29.39
N LEU A 478 8.29 11.29 -29.35
CA LEU A 478 8.88 12.25 -30.28
C LEU A 478 8.88 11.73 -31.71
N LEU A 479 9.24 10.46 -31.92
CA LEU A 479 9.21 9.82 -33.23
C LEU A 479 7.80 9.74 -33.78
N THR A 480 6.84 9.32 -32.96
CA THR A 480 5.42 9.23 -33.36
C THR A 480 4.86 10.60 -33.73
N SER A 481 5.14 11.62 -32.92
CA SER A 481 4.70 13.00 -33.17
C SER A 481 5.34 13.58 -34.43
N GLY A 482 6.64 13.35 -34.65
CA GLY A 482 7.35 13.77 -35.85
C GLY A 482 6.79 13.11 -37.12
N LEU A 483 6.53 11.80 -37.09
CA LEU A 483 5.93 11.07 -38.20
C LEU A 483 4.51 11.54 -38.50
N CYS A 484 3.69 11.78 -37.47
CA CYS A 484 2.35 12.34 -37.65
C CYS A 484 2.40 13.76 -38.23
N GLY A 485 3.35 14.58 -37.78
CA GLY A 485 3.57 15.93 -38.31
C GLY A 485 4.00 15.92 -39.79
N LEU A 486 4.93 15.04 -40.17
CA LEU A 486 5.34 14.87 -41.57
C LEU A 486 4.20 14.36 -42.45
N ALA A 487 3.41 13.40 -41.95
CA ALA A 487 2.24 12.91 -42.65
C ALA A 487 1.21 14.05 -42.86
N ALA A 488 0.94 14.85 -41.82
CA ALA A 488 0.03 15.99 -41.91
C ALA A 488 0.53 17.04 -42.92
N LEU A 489 1.83 17.33 -42.94
CA LEU A 489 2.44 18.25 -43.92
C LEU A 489 2.34 17.71 -45.35
N TYR A 490 2.55 16.41 -45.54
CA TYR A 490 2.44 15.76 -46.85
C TYR A 490 1.00 15.75 -47.38
N PHE A 491 0.01 15.48 -46.53
CA PHE A 491 -1.39 15.54 -46.93
C PHE A 491 -1.86 16.97 -47.18
N SER A 492 -1.37 17.94 -46.40
CA SER A 492 -1.64 19.37 -46.60
C SER A 492 -1.04 19.92 -47.89
N SER A 493 0.10 19.38 -48.36
CA SER A 493 0.72 19.79 -49.62
C SER A 493 0.18 19.03 -50.85
N ALA A 494 -0.59 17.96 -50.64
CA ALA A 494 -1.19 17.14 -51.70
C ALA A 494 -2.64 17.56 -52.05
N THR A 495 -3.28 18.37 -51.21
CA THR A 495 -4.55 19.09 -51.46
C THR A 495 -4.28 20.53 -51.85
#